data_AF-A0A1V0QEN4-F1
#
_entry.id   AF-A0A1V0QEN4-F1
#
_cell.length_a   1.000
_cell.length_b   1.000
_cell.length_c   1.000
_cell.angle_alpha   90.00
_cell.angle_beta   90.00
_cell.angle_gamma   90.00
#
_symmetry.space_group_name_H-M   'P 1'
#
loop_
_entity.id
_entity.type
_entity.pdbx_description
1 polymer ?
#
loop_
_entity_poly.entity_id
_entity_poly.type
_entity_poly.pdbx_seq_one_letter_code
_entity_poly.pdbx_strand_id
1 'polypeptide(L)' 'MNTTLAFEYSTVDVEINGKIDSVMNPSGGIIKADYIEEFIVDKDKVDPDQTVITCRMSNTTEQMAG' A
#
# COMPACT_ATOMS: atom_id res chain seq x y z
N MET A 1 -12.62 -12.45 -0.33
CA MET A 1 -12.83 -11.54 -1.46
C MET A 1 -11.45 -11.05 -1.88
N ASN A 2 -11.02 -11.31 -3.11
CA ASN A 2 -9.78 -10.75 -3.64
C ASN A 2 -10.15 -9.43 -4.30
N THR A 3 -9.83 -8.31 -3.65
CA THR A 3 -10.12 -6.97 -4.18
C THR A 3 -8.94 -6.53 -5.03
N THR A 4 -9.14 -6.49 -6.35
CA THR A 4 -8.10 -6.10 -7.31
C THR A 4 -7.72 -4.62 -7.20
N LEU A 5 -8.58 -3.75 -6.67
CA LEU A 5 -8.29 -2.34 -6.38
C LEU A 5 -9.05 -1.95 -5.11
N ALA A 6 -8.35 -1.89 -3.97
CA ALA A 6 -9.04 -1.82 -2.68
C ALA A 6 -9.42 -0.39 -2.23
N PHE A 7 -8.74 0.66 -2.74
CA PHE A 7 -8.79 2.00 -2.11
C PHE A 7 -8.80 3.20 -3.07
N GLU A 8 -9.24 3.03 -4.32
CA GLU A 8 -9.23 4.10 -5.32
C GLU A 8 -10.03 5.34 -4.89
N TYR A 9 -9.36 6.50 -4.84
CA TYR A 9 -9.87 7.81 -4.39
C TYR A 9 -10.58 7.80 -3.03
N SER A 10 -10.23 6.85 -2.17
CA SER A 10 -10.76 6.77 -0.81
C SER A 10 -9.81 7.45 0.17
N THR A 11 -10.36 8.09 1.20
CA THR A 11 -9.60 8.37 2.44
C THR A 11 -9.87 7.23 3.40
N VAL A 12 -8.83 6.49 3.77
CA VAL A 12 -9.01 5.24 4.52
C VAL A 12 -7.93 5.08 5.59
N ASP A 13 -8.37 4.79 6.81
CA ASP A 13 -7.52 4.36 7.91
C ASP A 13 -7.78 2.88 8.17
N VAL A 14 -6.86 2.02 7.75
CA VAL A 14 -7.04 0.57 7.80
C VAL A 14 -5.77 -0.15 8.25
N GLU A 15 -5.99 -1.20 9.02
CA GLU A 15 -4.97 -2.14 9.43
C GLU A 15 -5.37 -3.56 9.00
N ILE A 16 -4.60 -4.13 8.06
CA ILE A 16 -4.84 -5.45 7.50
C ILE A 16 -3.75 -6.39 8.00
N ASN A 17 -4.16 -7.55 8.51
CA ASN A 17 -3.26 -8.67 8.81
C ASN A 17 -3.28 -9.59 7.59
N GLY A 18 -2.27 -9.46 6.75
CA GLY A 18 -2.17 -10.15 5.47
C GLY A 18 -1.69 -9.26 4.32
N LYS A 19 -1.81 -9.82 3.11
CA LYS A 19 -1.41 -9.19 1.86
C LYS A 19 -2.52 -8.30 1.30
N ILE A 20 -2.14 -7.15 0.75
CA ILE A 20 -2.95 -6.36 -0.17
C ILE A 20 -2.40 -6.58 -1.59
N ASP A 21 -3.27 -6.96 -2.52
CA ASP A 21 -2.86 -7.18 -3.91
C ASP A 21 -2.54 -5.87 -4.64
N SER A 22 -3.38 -4.83 -4.50
CA SER A 22 -3.07 -3.53 -5.11
C SER A 22 -3.76 -2.37 -4.41
N VAL A 23 -3.06 -1.24 -4.34
CA VAL A 23 -3.54 0.05 -3.86
C VAL A 23 -3.27 1.08 -4.96
N MET A 24 -4.32 1.77 -5.41
CA MET A 24 -4.24 2.76 -6.49
C MET A 24 -4.84 4.07 -6.04
N ASN A 25 -4.12 5.18 -6.21
CA ASN A 25 -4.58 6.55 -6.00
C ASN A 25 -5.46 6.75 -4.75
N PRO A 26 -5.04 6.34 -3.54
CA PRO A 26 -5.76 6.73 -2.33
C PRO A 26 -5.74 8.25 -2.19
N SER A 27 -6.85 8.83 -1.76
CA SER A 27 -6.95 10.28 -1.53
C SER A 27 -6.34 10.72 -0.21
N GLY A 28 -6.07 9.78 0.71
CA GLY A 28 -5.39 10.03 1.97
C GLY A 28 -5.62 8.94 3.02
N GLY A 29 -5.05 9.14 4.22
CA GLY A 29 -5.24 8.26 5.38
C GLY A 29 -4.05 7.33 5.64
N ILE A 30 -4.27 6.29 6.44
CA ILE A 30 -3.23 5.37 6.92
C ILE A 30 -3.53 3.95 6.46
N ILE A 31 -2.61 3.35 5.70
CA ILE A 31 -2.70 1.96 5.25
C ILE A 31 -1.58 1.15 5.91
N LYS A 32 -1.96 0.21 6.79
CA LYS A 32 -1.04 -0.75 7.39
C LYS A 32 -1.34 -2.16 6.90
N ALA A 33 -0.31 -2.86 6.41
CA ALA A 33 -0.44 -4.22 5.91
C ALA A 33 0.82 -5.03 6.21
N ASP A 34 0.76 -6.35 6.06
CA ASP A 34 1.99 -7.15 6.12
C ASP A 34 2.80 -6.96 4.84
N TYR A 35 2.13 -6.98 3.69
CA TYR A 35 2.72 -6.80 2.37
C TYR A 35 1.72 -6.16 1.41
N ILE A 36 2.20 -5.27 0.54
CA ILE A 36 1.44 -4.70 -0.57
C ILE A 36 2.20 -5.06 -1.85
N GLU A 37 1.57 -5.82 -2.74
CA GLU A 37 2.21 -6.27 -3.99
C GLU A 37 2.42 -5.10 -4.95
N GLU A 38 1.39 -4.27 -5.13
CA GLU A 38 1.44 -3.13 -6.05
C GLU A 38 0.86 -1.86 -5.40
N PHE A 39 1.62 -0.75 -5.49
CA PHE A 39 1.17 0.57 -5.06
C PHE A 39 1.36 1.58 -6.19
N ILE A 40 0.25 2.11 -6.70
CA ILE A 40 0.21 3.03 -7.84
C ILE A 40 -0.28 4.38 -7.35
N VAL A 41 0.53 5.43 -7.56
CA VAL A 41 0.16 6.82 -7.26
C VAL A 41 0.43 7.71 -8.46
N ASP A 42 -0.63 8.36 -8.91
CA ASP A 42 -0.63 9.39 -9.94
C ASP A 42 -0.74 10.78 -9.28
N LYS A 43 0.37 11.53 -9.29
CA LYS A 43 0.48 12.85 -8.64
C LYS A 43 -0.41 13.93 -9.26
N ASP A 44 -0.86 13.71 -10.50
CA ASP A 44 -1.80 14.63 -11.15
C ASP A 44 -3.24 14.41 -10.66
N LYS A 45 -3.50 13.30 -9.94
CA LYS A 45 -4.83 12.91 -9.46
C LYS A 45 -4.99 12.95 -7.95
N VAL A 46 -3.93 12.65 -7.19
CA VAL A 46 -3.94 12.67 -5.72
C VAL A 46 -2.65 13.28 -5.17
N ASP A 47 -2.72 13.80 -3.96
CA ASP A 47 -1.55 14.25 -3.21
C ASP A 47 -0.94 13.04 -2.46
N PRO A 48 0.28 12.57 -2.83
CA PRO A 48 0.91 11.42 -2.19
C PRO A 48 1.18 11.63 -0.70
N ASP A 49 1.37 12.88 -0.26
CA ASP A 49 1.71 13.20 1.12
C ASP A 49 0.50 13.05 2.05
N GLN A 50 -0.71 12.90 1.50
CA GLN A 50 -1.92 12.64 2.28
C GLN A 50 -2.04 11.17 2.74
N THR A 51 -1.25 10.25 2.18
CA THR A 51 -1.33 8.81 2.49
C THR A 51 -0.07 8.32 3.19
N VAL A 52 -0.23 7.71 4.36
CA VAL A 52 0.86 7.08 5.10
C VAL A 52 0.75 5.56 4.98
N ILE A 53 1.82 4.92 4.52
CA ILE A 53 1.87 3.46 4.35
C ILE A 53 2.89 2.85 5.30
N THR A 54 2.53 1.75 5.95
CA THR A 54 3.44 0.97 6.79
C THR A 54 3.27 -0.52 6.50
N CYS A 55 4.33 -1.15 5.96
CA CYS A 55 4.37 -2.60 5.72
C CYS A 55 5.17 -3.31 6.82
N ARG A 56 4.64 -4.39 7.39
CA ARG A 56 5.29 -5.14 8.48
C ARG A 56 6.34 -6.14 7.99
N MET A 57 6.23 -6.65 6.76
CA MET A 57 7.27 -7.47 6.14
C MET A 57 8.14 -6.60 5.24
N SER A 58 9.34 -6.27 5.72
CA SER A 58 10.42 -5.79 4.87
C SER A 58 11.05 -7.01 4.21
N ASN A 59 10.99 -7.16 2.88
CA ASN A 59 11.84 -8.13 2.19
C ASN A 59 13.29 -7.63 2.24
N THR A 60 13.97 -7.88 3.36
CA THR A 60 15.43 -7.84 3.42
C THR A 60 15.95 -9.09 2.73
N THR A 61 15.96 -9.10 1.40
CA THR A 61 16.87 -9.98 0.67
C THR A 61 18.19 -9.24 0.54
N GLU A 62 18.92 -9.18 1.65
CA GLU A 62 20.36 -8.98 1.56
C GLU A 62 20.92 -10.14 0.74
N GLN A 63 21.55 -9.80 -0.39
CA GLN A 63 22.37 -10.71 -1.17
C GLN A 63 23.43 -11.34 -0.24
N MET A 64 23.17 -12.56 0.22
CA MET A 64 24.22 -13.45 0.68
C MET A 64 24.85 -14.06 -0.58
N ALA A 65 25.72 -13.28 -1.24
CA ALA A 65 26.71 -13.83 -2.14
C ALA A 65 27.77 -14.54 -1.27
N GLY A 66 27.78 -15.87 -1.33
CA GLY A 66 28.83 -16.75 -0.83
C GLY A 66 29.36 -17.61 -1.96
#